data_AF-A0A7V9EUP8-F1
#
_entry.id   AF-A0A7V9EUP8-F1
#
_cell.length_a   1.000
_cell.length_b   1.000
_cell.length_c   1.000
_cell.angle_alpha   90.00
_cell.angle_beta   90.00
_cell.angle_gamma   90.00
#
_symmetry.space_group_name_H-M   'P 1'
#
loop_
_entity.id
_entity.type
_entity.pdbx_description
1 polymer ?
#
loop_
_entity_poly.entity_id
_entity_poly.type
_entity_poly.pdbx_seq_one_letter_code
_entity_poly.pdbx_strand_id
1 'polypeptide(L)'
;ERWGFVYEINYLRCIHCDLCVEACPTEAITESKLFEFSFTNRADAIYTRSELLVGDDGRPQTLPWEDWRDGDDEHTSAWMRATSPSGSAAYEGRVSWSGELGYGVRAPETGQSNDRGPGDEGTRP
;
A
#
# COMPACT_ATOMS: atom_id res chain seq x y z
N GLU A 1 -16.92 18.03 -11.95
CA GLU A 1 -15.64 17.66 -11.31
C GLU A 1 -15.09 18.85 -10.53
N ARG A 2 -14.44 18.61 -9.39
CA ARG A 2 -13.77 19.67 -8.60
C ARG A 2 -12.29 19.64 -8.94
N TRP A 3 -11.81 20.65 -9.65
CA TRP A 3 -10.41 20.79 -10.01
C TRP A 3 -9.65 21.43 -8.86
N GLY A 4 -8.93 20.62 -8.08
CA GLY A 4 -7.98 21.13 -7.10
C GLY A 4 -6.72 21.62 -7.81
N PHE A 5 -6.53 22.94 -7.89
CA PHE A 5 -5.28 23.52 -8.41
C PHE A 5 -4.07 23.14 -7.54
N VAL A 6 -4.32 22.95 -6.24
CA VAL A 6 -3.35 22.47 -5.25
C VAL A 6 -3.78 21.08 -4.81
N TYR A 7 -2.85 20.13 -4.87
CA TYR A 7 -3.02 18.79 -4.33
C TYR A 7 -1.87 18.54 -3.36
N GLU A 8 -2.20 18.45 -2.08
CA GLU A 8 -1.23 18.26 -1.00
C GLU A 8 -1.80 17.28 0.03
N ILE A 9 -0.95 16.39 0.54
CA ILE A 9 -1.25 15.51 1.66
C ILE A 9 -0.33 15.87 2.81
N ASN A 10 -0.94 16.21 3.95
CA ASN A 10 -0.20 16.50 5.17
C ASN A 10 -0.15 15.26 6.06
N TYR A 11 0.98 14.55 6.07
CA TYR A 11 1.16 13.32 6.84
C TYR A 11 1.17 13.53 8.36
N LEU A 12 1.31 14.77 8.84
CA LEU A 12 1.13 15.08 10.28
C LEU A 12 -0.34 15.21 10.68
N ARG A 13 -1.26 15.21 9.71
CA ARG A 13 -2.72 15.20 9.92
C ARG A 13 -3.40 13.96 9.36
N CYS A 14 -2.74 13.27 8.42
CA CYS A 14 -3.19 11.98 7.94
C CYS A 14 -3.25 11.00 9.11
N ILE A 15 -4.29 10.17 9.13
CA ILE A 15 -4.46 9.09 10.10
C ILE A 15 -4.40 7.71 9.45
N HIS A 16 -3.97 7.64 8.17
CA HIS A 16 -3.81 6.39 7.42
C HIS A 16 -5.06 5.51 7.48
N CYS A 17 -6.20 6.08 7.04
CA CYS A 17 -7.51 5.46 7.14
C CYS A 17 -8.13 5.05 5.80
N ASP A 18 -7.45 5.29 4.69
CA ASP A 18 -7.88 4.98 3.31
C ASP A 18 -9.22 5.55 2.83
N LEU A 19 -9.88 6.40 3.62
CA LEU A 19 -11.12 7.06 3.19
C LEU A 19 -10.93 7.91 1.92
N CYS A 20 -9.73 8.42 1.66
CA CYS A 20 -9.43 9.13 0.42
C CYS A 20 -9.36 8.20 -0.80
N VAL A 21 -8.87 6.98 -0.63
CA VAL A 21 -8.79 5.94 -1.67
C VAL A 21 -10.20 5.48 -2.01
N GLU A 22 -10.99 5.13 -1.00
CA GLU A 22 -12.38 4.67 -1.19
C GLU A 22 -13.29 5.75 -1.80
N ALA A 23 -13.09 7.01 -1.41
CA ALA A 23 -13.91 8.12 -1.89
C ALA A 23 -13.58 8.51 -3.34
N CYS A 24 -12.42 8.10 -3.89
CA CYS A 24 -12.00 8.52 -5.21
C CYS A 24 -12.74 7.73 -6.31
N PRO A 25 -13.65 8.36 -7.07
CA PRO A 25 -14.46 7.63 -8.05
C PRO A 25 -13.69 7.20 -9.31
N THR A 26 -12.49 7.74 -9.50
CA THR A 26 -11.62 7.48 -10.65
C THR A 26 -10.30 6.86 -10.24
N GLU A 27 -10.15 6.49 -8.96
CA GLU A 27 -8.93 5.84 -8.43
C GLU A 27 -7.64 6.62 -8.70
N ALA A 28 -7.73 7.95 -8.64
CA ALA A 28 -6.58 8.83 -8.86
C ALA A 28 -5.60 8.85 -7.67
N ILE A 29 -6.01 8.36 -6.50
CA ILE A 29 -5.18 8.25 -5.30
C ILE A 29 -5.24 6.82 -4.75
N THR A 30 -4.11 6.37 -4.24
CA THR A 30 -3.95 5.13 -3.51
C THR A 30 -2.94 5.30 -2.37
N GLU A 31 -2.95 4.40 -1.40
CA GLU A 31 -1.93 4.32 -0.36
C GLU A 31 -0.95 3.19 -0.69
N SER A 32 0.35 3.50 -0.69
CA SER A 32 1.41 2.53 -0.89
C SER A 32 1.62 1.68 0.38
N LYS A 33 2.33 0.57 0.25
CA LYS A 33 2.78 -0.25 1.38
C LYS A 33 4.04 0.25 2.07
N LEU A 34 4.56 1.40 1.65
CA LEU A 34 5.67 2.03 2.33
C LEU A 34 5.19 2.51 3.71
N PHE A 35 5.64 1.84 4.76
CA PHE A 35 5.43 2.28 6.15
C PHE A 35 6.71 2.80 6.80
N GLU A 36 7.87 2.54 6.19
CA GLU A 36 9.18 2.95 6.69
C GLU A 36 9.54 4.35 6.17
N PHE A 37 8.89 5.37 6.71
CA PHE A 37 9.25 6.76 6.45
C PHE A 37 9.20 7.56 7.75
N SER A 38 10.14 8.50 7.89
CA SER A 38 10.17 9.36 9.08
C SER A 38 10.70 10.75 8.72
N PHE A 39 10.04 11.76 9.27
CA PHE A 39 10.34 13.14 8.96
C PHE A 39 11.21 13.75 10.04
N THR A 40 12.30 14.41 9.65
CA THR A 40 13.12 15.23 10.56
C THR A 40 12.73 16.71 10.54
N ASN A 41 12.00 17.13 9.49
CA ASN A 41 11.40 18.46 9.36
C ASN A 41 9.89 18.33 9.09
N ARG A 42 9.12 19.28 9.62
CA ARG A 42 7.67 19.38 9.37
C ARG A 42 7.33 19.62 7.90
N ALA A 43 8.18 20.33 7.16
CA ALA A 43 7.94 20.63 5.75
C ALA A 43 7.92 19.35 4.89
N ASP A 44 8.83 18.42 5.17
CA ASP A 44 8.97 17.13 4.47
C ASP A 44 7.73 16.24 4.63
N ALA A 45 6.95 16.45 5.69
CA ALA A 45 5.70 15.74 5.93
C ALA A 45 4.49 16.30 5.15
N ILE A 46 4.70 17.29 4.28
CA ILE A 46 3.66 17.85 3.42
C ILE A 46 4.00 17.51 1.98
N TYR A 47 3.38 16.44 1.48
CA TYR A 47 3.62 15.99 0.12
C TYR A 47 2.79 16.81 -0.84
N THR A 48 3.45 17.31 -1.88
CA THR A 48 2.89 18.06 -2.98
C THR A 48 2.49 17.15 -4.13
N ARG A 49 1.73 17.68 -5.08
CA ARG A 49 1.39 16.99 -6.33
C ARG A 49 2.61 16.36 -7.01
N SER A 50 3.73 17.07 -7.09
CA SER A 50 4.94 16.57 -7.75
C SER A 50 5.56 15.36 -7.06
N GLU A 51 5.43 15.27 -5.74
CA GLU A 51 5.95 14.15 -4.95
C GLU A 51 4.99 12.94 -4.99
N LEU A 52 3.68 13.20 -5.15
CA LEU A 52 2.64 12.16 -5.18
C LEU A 52 2.40 11.55 -6.58
N LEU A 53 2.87 12.19 -7.64
CA LEU A 53 2.68 11.67 -9.01
C LEU A 53 3.69 10.57 -9.31
N VAL A 54 3.18 9.44 -9.78
CA VAL A 54 3.99 8.35 -10.32
C VAL A 54 4.73 8.77 -11.59
N GLY A 55 5.87 8.12 -11.86
CA GLY A 55 6.60 8.26 -13.11
C GLY A 55 5.86 7.64 -14.31
N ASP A 56 6.38 7.87 -15.51
CA ASP A 56 5.83 7.29 -16.75
C ASP A 56 5.94 5.74 -16.77
N ASP A 57 6.83 5.17 -15.94
CA ASP A 57 6.99 3.74 -15.70
C ASP A 57 5.98 3.19 -14.68
N GLY A 58 5.12 4.05 -14.11
CA GLY A 58 4.11 3.70 -13.12
C GLY A 58 4.66 3.54 -11.70
N ARG A 59 5.95 3.85 -11.45
CA ARG A 59 6.55 3.73 -10.11
C ARG A 59 6.34 4.99 -9.28
N PRO A 60 6.16 4.86 -7.95
CA PRO A 60 6.14 6.02 -7.06
C PRO A 60 7.49 6.75 -7.08
N GLN A 61 7.48 8.05 -6.78
CA GLN A 61 8.71 8.78 -6.50
C GLN A 61 9.35 8.21 -5.23
N THR A 62 10.68 8.19 -5.18
CA THR A 62 11.44 7.84 -3.98
C THR A 62 11.96 9.10 -3.31
N LEU A 63 11.45 9.41 -2.13
CA LEU A 63 11.79 10.65 -1.43
C LEU A 63 12.90 10.41 -0.40
N PRO A 64 13.73 11.42 -0.06
CA PRO A 64 14.89 11.24 0.81
C PRO A 64 14.59 10.74 2.24
N TRP A 65 13.35 10.84 2.68
CA TRP A 65 12.88 10.45 4.03
C TRP A 65 12.14 9.11 4.05
N GLU A 66 12.10 8.42 2.92
CA GLU A 66 11.49 7.10 2.72
C GLU A 66 12.60 6.04 2.63
N ASP A 67 12.45 4.94 3.36
CA ASP A 67 13.31 3.75 3.24
C ASP A 67 12.66 2.77 2.26
N TRP A 68 13.05 2.87 0.98
CA TRP A 68 12.63 1.93 -0.06
C TRP A 68 13.67 0.82 -0.21
N ARG A 69 13.21 -0.43 -0.17
CA ARG A 69 14.01 -1.61 -0.51
C ARG A 69 13.56 -2.21 -1.84
N ASP A 70 14.45 -2.96 -2.46
CA ASP A 70 14.15 -3.65 -3.71
C ASP A 70 12.95 -4.60 -3.53
N GLY A 71 11.89 -4.38 -4.30
CA GLY A 71 10.66 -5.17 -4.26
C GLY A 71 9.55 -4.59 -3.37
N ASP A 72 9.83 -3.57 -2.55
CA ASP A 72 8.78 -2.94 -1.73
C ASP A 72 7.70 -2.27 -2.61
N ASP A 73 8.10 -1.77 -3.79
CA ASP A 73 7.22 -1.18 -4.80
C ASP A 73 6.26 -2.21 -5.41
N GLU A 74 6.66 -3.49 -5.53
CA GLU A 74 5.78 -4.59 -5.97
C GLU A 74 4.58 -4.77 -5.03
N HIS A 75 4.71 -4.27 -3.80
CA HIS A 75 3.67 -4.36 -2.80
C HIS A 75 2.77 -3.13 -2.71
N THR A 76 3.15 -2.03 -3.37
CA THR A 76 2.38 -0.78 -3.56
C THR A 76 1.46 -0.86 -4.79
N SER A 77 0.69 0.18 -5.14
CA SER A 77 -0.73 -0.03 -5.42
C SER A 77 -1.37 0.13 -6.87
N ALA A 78 -2.04 -0.92 -7.49
CA ALA A 78 -3.34 -1.05 -8.33
C ALA A 78 -4.27 -2.39 -8.27
N TRP A 79 -5.61 -2.42 -8.06
CA TRP A 79 -6.52 -3.58 -7.76
C TRP A 79 -5.92 -4.99 -7.51
N MET A 80 -5.64 -5.36 -6.25
CA MET A 80 -5.11 -6.70 -5.94
C MET A 80 -6.07 -7.58 -5.13
N ARG A 81 -6.10 -8.88 -5.46
CA ARG A 81 -6.61 -9.88 -4.53
C ARG A 81 -5.56 -10.08 -3.43
N ALA A 82 -5.75 -9.42 -2.30
CA ALA A 82 -4.88 -9.63 -1.15
C ALA A 82 -5.28 -10.88 -0.39
N THR A 83 -4.40 -11.24 0.52
CA THR A 83 -4.51 -12.49 1.22
C THR A 83 -4.27 -12.37 2.72
N SER A 84 -4.21 -11.13 3.19
CA SER A 84 -4.15 -10.84 4.60
C SER A 84 -5.52 -11.11 5.23
N PRO A 85 -5.58 -11.82 6.36
CA PRO A 85 -6.83 -12.13 7.04
C PRO A 85 -7.50 -10.88 7.66
N SER A 86 -6.85 -9.71 7.60
CA SER A 86 -7.33 -8.48 8.26
C SER A 86 -7.66 -8.72 9.74
N GLY A 87 -6.87 -9.59 10.39
CA GLY A 87 -7.07 -9.99 11.79
C GLY A 87 -8.14 -11.05 12.05
N SER A 88 -8.79 -11.62 11.04
CA SER A 88 -9.78 -12.69 11.19
C SER A 88 -9.22 -14.06 10.75
N ALA A 89 -9.08 -14.98 11.72
CA ALA A 89 -8.58 -16.33 11.50
C ALA A 89 -9.38 -17.12 10.44
N ALA A 90 -10.64 -16.77 10.21
CA ALA A 90 -11.47 -17.41 9.18
C ALA A 90 -11.03 -17.11 7.74
N TYR A 91 -10.16 -16.11 7.56
CA TYR A 91 -9.61 -15.70 6.26
C TYR A 91 -8.14 -16.09 6.07
N GLU A 92 -7.51 -16.74 7.06
CA GLU A 92 -6.18 -17.35 6.87
C GLU A 92 -6.21 -18.35 5.72
N GLY A 93 -5.16 -18.38 4.88
CA GLY A 93 -5.10 -19.28 3.74
C GLY A 93 -6.09 -18.96 2.60
N ARG A 94 -6.83 -17.85 2.67
CA ARG A 94 -7.82 -17.45 1.65
C ARG A 94 -7.37 -16.22 0.89
N VAL A 95 -7.56 -16.28 -0.43
CA VAL A 95 -7.45 -15.12 -1.30
C VAL A 95 -8.75 -14.33 -1.20
N SER A 96 -8.66 -13.07 -0.77
CA SER A 96 -9.77 -12.13 -0.65
C SER A 96 -9.52 -10.90 -1.52
N TRP A 97 -10.50 -9.98 -1.56
CA TRP A 97 -10.32 -8.68 -2.20
C TRP A 97 -9.71 -7.71 -1.20
N SER A 98 -8.65 -7.00 -1.59
CA SER A 98 -8.19 -5.82 -0.86
C SER A 98 -8.70 -4.57 -1.56
N GLY A 99 -9.03 -3.55 -0.76
CA GLY A 99 -9.24 -2.18 -1.24
C GLY A 99 -7.95 -1.52 -1.70
N GLU A 100 -6.82 -2.19 -1.49
CA GLU A 100 -5.55 -1.77 -1.98
C GLU A 100 -5.37 -2.19 -3.42
N LEU A 101 -4.67 -1.30 -4.04
CA LEU A 101 -4.22 -1.40 -5.37
C LEU A 101 -2.90 -2.33 -5.23
N GLY A 102 -2.59 -3.28 -6.14
CA GLY A 102 -1.30 -3.94 -6.52
C GLY A 102 -1.18 -4.28 -8.05
N TYR A 103 -0.88 -5.51 -8.49
CA TYR A 103 -1.43 -6.09 -9.74
C TYR A 103 -1.40 -7.62 -9.61
N GLY A 104 -2.44 -8.30 -10.11
CA GLY A 104 -2.52 -9.76 -10.04
C GLY A 104 -3.04 -10.33 -8.71
N VAL A 105 -2.61 -11.56 -8.39
CA VAL A 105 -3.08 -12.34 -7.23
C VAL A 105 -1.87 -12.68 -6.35
N ARG A 106 -1.91 -12.33 -5.05
CA ARG A 106 -0.84 -12.71 -4.11
C ARG A 106 -1.08 -14.10 -3.52
N ALA A 107 0.00 -14.75 -3.08
CA ALA A 107 -0.08 -16.00 -2.34
C ALA A 107 -0.74 -15.77 -0.96
N PRO A 108 -1.51 -16.73 -0.43
CA PRO A 108 -2.20 -16.51 0.82
C PRO A 108 -1.29 -16.39 2.03
N GLU A 109 -1.61 -15.50 2.98
CA GLU A 109 -0.92 -15.52 4.27
C GLU A 109 -1.12 -16.91 4.88
N THR A 110 0.01 -17.57 5.16
CA THR A 110 0.00 -18.85 5.86
C THR A 110 -0.58 -18.62 7.25
N GLY A 111 -1.60 -19.40 7.59
CA GLY A 111 -2.24 -19.31 8.89
C GLY A 111 -1.26 -19.55 10.04
N GLN A 112 -1.53 -18.94 11.19
CA GLN A 112 -0.71 -19.14 12.40
C GLN A 112 -1.07 -20.44 13.14
N SER A 113 -2.03 -21.20 12.63
CA SER A 113 -2.39 -22.51 13.15
C SER A 113 -1.28 -23.55 12.93
N ASN A 114 -1.10 -24.43 13.90
CA ASN A 114 -0.06 -25.48 13.87
C ASN A 114 -0.29 -26.57 12.80
N ASP A 115 -1.45 -26.57 12.12
CA ASP A 115 -1.78 -27.52 11.05
C ASP A 115 -1.38 -26.96 9.69
N ARG A 116 -0.07 -26.99 9.39
CA ARG A 116 0.43 -26.74 8.04
C ARG A 116 0.06 -27.92 7.14
N GLY A 117 -0.85 -27.69 6.20
CA GLY A 117 -1.19 -28.65 5.15
C GLY A 117 0.02 -28.94 4.23
N PRO A 118 0.06 -30.10 3.56
CA PRO A 118 1.17 -30.47 2.68
C PRO A 118 1.15 -29.56 1.44
N GLY A 119 2.09 -28.61 1.40
CA GLY A 119 2.18 -27.55 0.38
C GLY A 119 2.77 -26.25 0.91
N ASP A 120 2.82 -26.06 2.23
CA ASP A 120 3.51 -24.94 2.91
C ASP A 120 5.01 -25.21 3.06
N GLU A 121 5.72 -25.46 1.95
CA GLU A 121 7.17 -25.31 1.92
C GLU A 121 7.49 -23.82 1.88
N GLY A 122 7.51 -23.23 3.06
CA GLY A 122 7.98 -21.87 3.27
C GLY A 122 9.35 -21.70 2.62
N THR A 123 9.38 -20.98 1.50
CA THR A 123 10.62 -20.36 1.03
C THR A 123 10.97 -19.32 2.08
N ARG A 124 11.88 -19.68 2.98
CA ARG A 124 12.46 -18.77 3.96
C ARG A 124 13.35 -17.77 3.19
N PRO A 125 13.26 -16.46 3.45
CA PRO A 125 14.41 -15.60 3.23
C PRO A 125 15.56 -16.01 4.16
#